data_AF-A0A182J8R3-F1
#
_entry.id   AF-A0A182J8R3-F1
#
_cell.length_a   1.000
_cell.length_b   1.000
_cell.length_c   1.000
_cell.angle_alpha   90.00
_cell.angle_beta   90.00
_cell.angle_gamma   90.00
#
_symmetry.space_group_name_H-M   'P 1'
#
loop_
_entity.id
_entity.type
_entity.pdbx_description
1 polymer ?
#
loop_
_entity_poly.entity_id
_entity_poly.type
_entity_poly.pdbx_seq_one_letter_code
_entity_poly.pdbx_strand_id
1 'polypeptide(L)' 'MEIILLNAKSSGQIQLWQFLLELLSDSANATCITWEGTNGEFKLTDPDEVARRWGERKSKPNMNYDKLSRALSLAYT' A
#
# COMPACT_ATOMS: atom_id res chain seq x y z
N MET A 1 -9.47 10.59 -11.74
CA MET A 1 -8.79 9.35 -12.14
C MET A 1 -7.52 9.61 -12.95
N GLU A 2 -7.50 10.57 -13.89
CA GLU A 2 -6.30 10.90 -14.70
C GLU A 2 -5.13 11.54 -13.93
N ILE A 3 -5.40 12.33 -12.87
CA ILE A 3 -4.34 13.02 -12.09
C ILE A 3 -3.44 12.03 -11.31
N ILE A 4 -3.96 10.86 -10.93
CA ILE A 4 -3.19 9.82 -10.20
C ILE A 4 -2.18 9.14 -11.14
N LEU A 5 -2.53 8.94 -12.41
CA LEU A 5 -1.68 8.30 -13.40
C LEU A 5 -0.48 9.17 -13.81
N LEU A 6 -0.58 10.50 -13.73
CA LEU A 6 0.51 11.42 -14.07
C LEU A 6 1.64 11.42 -13.02
N ASN A 7 1.33 11.17 -11.74
CA ASN A 7 2.33 11.09 -10.66
C ASN A 7 3.00 9.71 -10.51
N ALA A 8 2.42 8.66 -11.08
CA ALA A 8 2.99 7.30 -11.00
C ALA A 8 4.33 7.14 -11.73
N LYS A 9 4.72 8.09 -12.60
CA LYS A 9 5.99 8.05 -13.33
C LYS A 9 7.22 8.41 -12.49
N SER A 10 7.07 8.95 -11.28
CA SER A 10 8.17 9.10 -10.31
C SER A 10 8.09 7.98 -9.27
N SER A 11 8.55 6.78 -9.64
CA SER A 11 8.50 5.56 -8.81
C SER A 11 9.00 5.73 -7.37
N GLY A 12 9.88 6.73 -7.11
CA GLY A 12 10.38 7.05 -5.77
C GLY A 12 9.48 7.91 -4.87
N GLN A 13 8.50 8.66 -5.39
CA GLN A 13 7.76 9.68 -4.61
C GLN A 13 6.41 9.24 -4.05
N ILE A 14 5.92 8.04 -4.38
CA ILE A 14 4.65 7.54 -3.87
C ILE A 14 4.65 7.43 -2.33
N GLN A 15 3.53 7.84 -1.72
CA GLN A 15 3.27 7.71 -0.29
C GLN A 15 2.60 6.36 0.02
N LEU A 16 2.74 5.87 1.25
CA LEU A 16 2.24 4.55 1.63
C LEU A 16 0.72 4.42 1.43
N TRP A 17 -0.06 5.43 1.83
CA TRP A 17 -1.52 5.41 1.64
C TRP A 17 -1.92 5.36 0.15
N GLN A 18 -1.20 6.06 -0.73
CA GLN A 18 -1.45 6.02 -2.17
C GLN A 18 -1.18 4.63 -2.75
N PHE A 19 -0.08 4.00 -2.31
CA PHE A 19 0.25 2.64 -2.69
C PHE A 19 -0.81 1.63 -2.22
N LEU A 20 -1.31 1.76 -0.99
CA LEU A 20 -2.38 0.88 -0.49
C LEU A 20 -3.67 1.06 -1.30
N LEU A 21 -4.05 2.30 -1.61
CA LEU A 21 -5.21 2.58 -2.47
C LEU A 21 -5.04 2.02 -3.89
N GLU A 22 -3.83 2.06 -4.44
CA GLU A 22 -3.50 1.46 -5.73
C GLU A 22 -3.72 -0.06 -5.71
N LEU A 23 -3.23 -0.76 -4.68
CA LEU A 23 -3.48 -2.19 -4.52
C LEU A 23 -4.98 -2.49 -4.36
N LEU A 24 -5.67 -1.68 -3.55
CA LEU A 24 -7.11 -1.81 -3.27
C LEU A 24 -8.00 -1.49 -4.48
N SER A 25 -7.48 -0.82 -5.52
CA SER A 25 -8.23 -0.51 -6.74
C SER A 25 -8.39 -1.70 -7.69
N ASP A 26 -7.58 -2.75 -7.51
CA ASP A 26 -7.62 -3.97 -8.31
C ASP A 26 -7.97 -5.17 -7.42
N SER A 27 -9.13 -5.78 -7.66
CA SER A 27 -9.62 -6.93 -6.89
C SER A 27 -8.76 -8.17 -7.04
N ALA A 28 -7.87 -8.23 -8.04
CA ALA A 28 -6.87 -9.29 -8.15
C ALA A 28 -5.90 -9.31 -6.95
N ASN A 29 -5.77 -8.22 -6.21
CA ASN A 29 -4.94 -8.12 -5.02
C ASN A 29 -5.64 -8.60 -3.72
N ALA A 30 -6.89 -9.08 -3.79
CA ALA A 30 -7.66 -9.51 -2.61
C ALA A 30 -6.96 -10.61 -1.78
N THR A 31 -6.01 -11.34 -2.38
CA THR A 31 -5.16 -12.32 -1.70
C THR A 31 -4.21 -11.70 -0.67
N CYS A 32 -3.86 -10.42 -0.81
CA CYS A 32 -2.99 -9.72 0.15
C CYS A 32 -3.60 -8.46 0.78
N ILE A 33 -4.54 -7.79 0.13
CA ILE A 33 -5.26 -6.63 0.66
C ILE A 33 -6.64 -6.50 0.02
N THR A 34 -7.67 -6.22 0.84
CA THR A 34 -9.03 -6.01 0.35
C THR A 34 -9.78 -5.00 1.19
N TRP A 35 -10.74 -4.31 0.59
CA TRP A 35 -11.76 -3.57 1.31
C TRP A 35 -12.54 -4.52 2.22
N GLU A 36 -12.89 -4.03 3.41
CA GLU A 36 -13.70 -4.73 4.40
C GLU A 36 -14.53 -3.72 5.19
N GLY A 37 -15.69 -4.10 5.71
CA GLY A 37 -16.47 -3.21 6.57
C GLY A 37 -17.09 -2.03 5.82
N THR A 38 -17.08 -0.85 6.44
CA THR A 38 -17.71 0.37 5.90
C THR A 38 -16.73 1.54 5.82
N ASN A 39 -17.02 2.52 4.97
CA ASN A 39 -16.30 3.81 4.94
C ASN A 39 -14.77 3.72 4.78
N GLY A 40 -14.28 2.95 3.80
CA GLY A 40 -12.84 2.91 3.49
C GLY A 40 -12.01 2.10 4.49
N GLU A 41 -12.64 1.29 5.31
CA GLU A 41 -11.99 0.22 6.06
C GLU A 41 -11.44 -0.85 5.10
N PHE A 42 -10.26 -1.36 5.41
CA PHE A 42 -9.62 -2.42 4.64
C PHE A 42 -8.87 -3.34 5.60
N LYS A 43 -8.58 -4.54 5.12
CA LYS A 43 -7.72 -5.50 5.82
C LYS A 43 -6.56 -5.94 4.94
N LEU A 44 -5.45 -6.26 5.61
CA LEU A 44 -4.31 -6.95 5.00
C LEU A 44 -4.52 -8.45 5.21
N THR A 45 -4.86 -9.17 4.14
CA THR A 45 -5.02 -10.64 4.16
C THR A 45 -3.68 -11.36 4.11
N ASP A 46 -2.67 -10.72 3.53
CA ASP A 46 -1.26 -11.12 3.59
C ASP A 46 -0.39 -9.86 3.81
N PRO A 47 -0.14 -9.49 5.08
CA PRO A 47 0.64 -8.30 5.42
C PRO A 47 2.08 -8.35 4.94
N ASP A 48 2.68 -9.54 4.86
CA ASP A 48 4.07 -9.72 4.42
C ASP A 48 4.21 -9.48 2.92
N GLU A 49 3.27 -9.97 2.10
CA GLU A 49 3.25 -9.70 0.67
C GLU A 49 3.05 -8.20 0.37
N VAL A 50 2.19 -7.52 1.13
CA VAL A 50 2.01 -6.06 1.00
C VAL A 50 3.30 -5.32 1.36
N ALA A 51 3.99 -5.72 2.43
CA ALA A 51 5.27 -5.15 2.81
C ALA A 51 6.37 -5.41 1.78
N ARG A 52 6.41 -6.61 1.19
CA ARG A 52 7.34 -6.97 0.11
C ARG A 52 7.15 -6.07 -1.10
N ARG A 53 5.91 -5.92 -1.58
CA ARG A 53 5.57 -5.04 -2.72
C ARG A 53 5.86 -3.58 -2.43
N TRP A 54 5.65 -3.11 -1.19
CA TRP A 54 6.04 -1.77 -0.78
C TRP A 54 7.56 -1.57 -0.80
N GLY A 55 8.30 -2.57 -0.31
CA GLY A 55 9.77 -2.61 -0.38
C GLY A 55 10.27 -2.51 -1.82
N GLU A 56 9.70 -3.30 -2.72
CA GLU A 56 9.99 -3.27 -4.15
C GLU A 56 9.69 -1.89 -4.76
N ARG A 57 8.51 -1.31 -4.46
CA ARG A 57 8.11 0.02 -4.93
C ARG A 57 9.08 1.14 -4.51
N LYS A 58 9.67 1.03 -3.32
CA LYS A 58 10.56 2.06 -2.73
C LYS A 58 12.05 1.70 -2.80
N SER A 59 12.41 0.61 -3.48
CA SER A 59 13.78 0.06 -3.50
C SER A 59 14.37 -0.16 -2.10
N LYS A 60 13.56 -0.68 -1.18
CA LYS A 60 13.91 -1.02 0.21
C LYS A 60 13.82 -2.53 0.42
N PRO A 61 14.88 -3.31 0.10
CA PRO A 61 14.82 -4.79 0.13
C PRO A 61 14.59 -5.38 1.52
N ASN A 62 14.88 -4.63 2.58
CA ASN A 62 14.67 -5.05 3.97
C ASN A 62 13.33 -4.56 4.55
N MET A 63 12.35 -4.20 3.71
CA MET A 63 11.00 -3.86 4.16
C MET A 63 10.30 -5.11 4.69
N ASN A 64 9.56 -4.96 5.79
CA ASN A 64 8.74 -6.01 6.39
C ASN A 64 7.48 -5.38 7.00
N TYR A 65 6.54 -6.21 7.45
CA TYR A 65 5.28 -5.71 7.99
C TYR A 65 5.47 -4.81 9.21
N ASP A 66 6.37 -5.12 10.14
CA ASP A 66 6.63 -4.28 11.32
C ASP A 66 7.04 -2.84 10.97
N LYS A 67 7.89 -2.69 9.95
CA LYS A 67 8.33 -1.36 9.49
C LYS A 67 7.20 -0.64 8.75
N LEU A 68 6.42 -1.36 7.95
CA LEU A 68 5.28 -0.82 7.23
C LEU A 68 4.19 -0.36 8.18
N SER A 69 3.82 -1.19 9.16
CA SER A 69 2.78 -0.90 10.15
C SER A 69 3.15 0.32 10.99
N ARG A 70 4.43 0.47 11.37
CA ARG A 70 4.91 1.68 12.06
C ARG A 70 4.76 2.93 11.20
N ALA A 71 5.05 2.86 9.90
CA ALA A 71 4.84 3.97 8.99
C ALA A 71 3.35 4.30 8.80
N LEU A 72 2.47 3.30 8.80
CA LEU A 72 1.02 3.51 8.81
C LEU A 72 0.57 4.23 10.07
N SER A 73 0.95 3.75 11.26
CA SER A 73 0.54 4.37 12.53
C SER A 73 0.97 5.84 12.63
N LEU A 74 2.15 6.19 12.10
CA LEU A 74 2.61 7.58 12.04
C LEU A 74 1.81 8.46 11.07
N ALA A 75 1.11 7.89 10.08
CA ALA A 75 0.27 8.63 9.16
C ALA A 75 -1.14 8.90 9.71
N TYR A 76 -1.53 8.22 10.80
CA TYR A 76 -2.81 8.39 11.49
C TYR A 76 -2.72 9.26 12.75
N THR A 77 -1.51 9.61 13.21
CA THR A 77 -1.25 10.49 14.37
C THR A 77 -0.82 11.86 13.90
#